data_AF-A0AAE3W7Z2-F1
#
_entry.id   AF-A0AAE3W7Z2-F1
#
_cell.length_a   1.000
_cell.length_b   1.000
_cell.length_c   1.000
_cell.angle_alpha   90.00
_cell.angle_beta   90.00
_cell.angle_gamma   90.00
#
_symmetry.space_group_name_H-M   'P 1'
#
loop_
_entity.id
_entity.type
_entity.pdbx_description
1 polymer ?
#
loop_
_entity_poly.entity_id
_entity_poly.type
_entity_poly.pdbx_seq_one_letter_code
_entity_poly.pdbx_strand_id
1 'polypeptide(L)'
;MLRGWPGRDSVLEPLAVPVDGGYRMWFLATPHEVGPGEQPDFELHVTDSADGIRWDPARRFATAAEGYFDNAIYRTPYGWEMMLARGTNLHGTVPYPGQGLWIMRAATPSPDRAAWSPPERVLDTAAPGTPSWLGRGVCGPSVVPLPGGRRIVFLTGTHATASWPAAARRRWVHARRLPVPAPYFLATGTVTVT
;
A
#
# COMPACT_ATOMS: atom_id res chain seq x y z
N MET A 1 -5.99 -0.70 23.46
CA MET A 1 -6.52 -1.76 22.58
C MET A 1 -6.94 -1.08 21.29
N LEU A 2 -6.34 -1.45 20.16
CA LEU A 2 -6.82 -1.01 18.85
C LEU A 2 -8.22 -1.59 18.64
N ARG A 3 -9.15 -0.75 18.22
CA ARG A 3 -10.52 -1.12 17.89
C ARG A 3 -10.88 -0.48 16.57
N GLY A 4 -11.83 -1.09 15.86
CA GLY A 4 -12.43 -0.48 14.67
C GLY A 4 -12.89 0.94 14.93
N TRP A 5 -12.84 1.76 13.89
CA TRP A 5 -13.34 3.12 13.91
C TRP A 5 -14.84 3.12 13.59
N PRO A 6 -15.66 4.10 14.02
CA PRO A 6 -17.08 4.12 13.64
C PRO A 6 -17.28 3.98 12.11
N GLY A 7 -17.97 2.91 11.71
CA GLY A 7 -18.21 2.57 10.30
C GLY A 7 -17.06 1.82 9.59
N ARG A 8 -15.99 1.46 10.30
CA ARG A 8 -14.79 0.77 9.79
C ARG A 8 -14.29 -0.23 10.83
N ASP A 9 -14.90 -1.41 10.84
CA ASP A 9 -14.63 -2.42 11.86
C ASP A 9 -13.27 -3.11 11.69
N SER A 10 -12.72 -3.10 10.47
CA SER A 10 -11.46 -3.78 10.15
C SER A 10 -10.26 -2.85 10.38
N VAL A 11 -9.30 -3.32 11.19
CA VAL A 11 -7.99 -2.70 11.40
C VAL A 11 -6.92 -3.64 10.85
N LEU A 12 -6.14 -3.17 9.87
CA LEU A 12 -5.21 -3.98 9.10
C LEU A 12 -3.85 -3.29 8.95
N GLU A 13 -2.84 -4.05 8.51
CA GLU A 13 -1.49 -3.57 8.15
C GLU A 13 -0.86 -2.57 9.15
N PRO A 14 -0.71 -2.93 10.44
CA PRO A 14 -0.10 -2.03 11.41
C PRO A 14 1.40 -1.88 11.16
N LEU A 15 1.86 -0.64 10.99
CA LEU A 15 3.27 -0.26 10.97
C LEU A 15 3.60 0.60 12.19
N ALA A 16 4.31 0.02 13.16
CA ALA A 16 4.84 0.75 14.31
C ALA A 16 6.30 1.17 14.08
N VAL A 17 6.61 2.44 14.38
CA VAL A 17 7.97 3.00 14.35
C VAL A 17 8.33 3.59 15.72
N PRO A 18 9.60 3.48 16.16
CA PRO A 18 10.05 4.17 17.35
C PRO A 18 10.09 5.69 17.11
N VAL A 19 9.67 6.46 18.11
CA VAL A 19 9.71 7.92 18.15
C VAL A 19 10.22 8.40 19.50
N ASP A 20 10.51 9.69 19.63
CA ASP A 20 10.93 10.26 20.92
C ASP A 20 9.84 10.01 21.98
N GLY A 21 10.21 9.25 23.02
CA GLY A 21 9.30 8.92 24.13
C GLY A 21 8.38 7.72 23.90
N GLY A 22 8.54 6.95 22.82
CA GLY A 22 7.79 5.70 22.64
C GLY A 22 7.68 5.21 21.20
N TYR A 23 6.47 4.89 20.79
CA TYR A 23 6.12 4.29 19.50
C TYR A 23 4.96 5.04 18.86
N ARG A 24 5.01 5.13 17.54
CA ARG A 24 3.91 5.63 16.71
C ARG A 24 3.53 4.56 15.70
N MET A 25 2.25 4.32 15.52
CA MET A 25 1.74 3.32 14.60
C MET A 25 0.78 3.93 13.61
N TRP A 26 0.96 3.58 12.33
CA TRP A 26 -0.02 3.78 11.28
C TRP A 26 -0.69 2.45 10.98
N PHE A 27 -1.97 2.49 10.65
CA PHE A 27 -2.72 1.29 10.31
C PHE A 27 -3.88 1.66 9.38
N LEU A 28 -4.31 0.68 8.61
CA LEU A 28 -5.46 0.78 7.73
C LEU A 28 -6.76 0.58 8.52
N ALA A 29 -7.76 1.43 8.28
CA ALA A 29 -9.15 1.22 8.70
C ALA A 29 -10.07 1.14 7.48
N THR A 30 -10.84 0.05 7.39
CA THR A 30 -11.78 -0.23 6.28
C THR A 30 -13.07 -0.86 6.80
N PRO A 31 -14.23 -0.65 6.16
CA PRO A 31 -15.43 -1.42 6.49
C PRO A 31 -15.22 -2.92 6.24
N HIS A 32 -14.63 -3.28 5.10
CA HIS A 32 -14.37 -4.66 4.68
C HIS A 32 -13.31 -4.70 3.55
N GLU A 33 -12.93 -5.91 3.14
CA GLU A 33 -12.06 -6.14 1.97
C GLU A 33 -12.82 -5.82 0.67
N VAL A 34 -12.17 -5.12 -0.27
CA VAL A 34 -12.83 -4.64 -1.50
C VAL A 34 -13.30 -5.80 -2.37
N GLY A 35 -14.62 -5.89 -2.57
CA GLY A 35 -15.25 -6.92 -3.39
C GLY A 35 -15.21 -6.65 -4.90
N PRO A 36 -15.63 -7.63 -5.73
CA PRO A 36 -15.77 -7.44 -7.17
C PRO A 36 -16.74 -6.30 -7.51
N GLY A 37 -16.28 -5.34 -8.32
CA GLY A 37 -17.08 -4.18 -8.73
C GLY A 37 -17.09 -3.02 -7.73
N GLU A 38 -16.54 -3.21 -6.52
CA GLU A 38 -16.49 -2.18 -5.49
C GLU A 38 -15.33 -1.20 -5.72
N GLN A 39 -15.47 0.00 -5.15
CA GLN A 39 -14.40 0.99 -5.04
C GLN A 39 -13.69 0.83 -3.69
N PRO A 40 -12.38 1.16 -3.62
CA PRO A 40 -11.66 1.10 -2.36
C PRO A 40 -12.18 2.15 -1.38
N ASP A 41 -12.39 1.74 -0.13
CA ASP A 41 -12.80 2.63 0.95
C ASP A 41 -11.81 2.51 2.12
N PHE A 42 -10.64 3.13 1.96
CA PHE A 42 -9.49 2.98 2.86
C PHE A 42 -9.14 4.30 3.55
N GLU A 43 -9.09 4.29 4.88
CA GLU A 43 -8.49 5.38 5.65
C GLU A 43 -7.21 4.89 6.33
N LEU A 44 -6.16 5.71 6.29
CA LEU A 44 -4.98 5.49 7.12
C LEU A 44 -5.18 6.24 8.43
N HIS A 45 -4.96 5.56 9.55
CA HIS A 45 -5.05 6.12 10.89
C HIS A 45 -3.70 6.08 11.57
N VAL A 46 -3.52 6.90 12.60
CA VAL A 46 -2.29 6.97 13.39
C VAL A 46 -2.60 7.03 14.88
N THR A 47 -1.76 6.39 15.69
CA THR A 47 -1.84 6.39 17.14
C THR A 47 -0.46 6.34 17.77
N ASP A 48 -0.33 6.87 18.98
CA ASP A 48 0.90 6.84 19.78
C ASP A 48 0.79 5.87 20.96
N SER A 49 1.94 5.46 21.47
CA SER A 49 2.07 4.62 22.67
C SER A 49 3.41 4.87 23.35
N ALA A 50 3.42 4.98 24.68
CA ALA A 50 4.66 5.07 25.46
C ALA A 50 5.38 3.71 25.60
N ASP A 51 4.64 2.59 25.56
CA ASP A 51 5.15 1.25 25.90
C ASP A 51 5.01 0.21 24.77
N GLY A 52 4.38 0.58 23.65
CA GLY A 52 4.09 -0.30 22.51
C GLY A 52 2.94 -1.29 22.75
N ILE A 53 2.31 -1.26 23.94
CA ILE A 53 1.25 -2.19 24.35
C ILE A 53 -0.07 -1.44 24.51
N ARG A 54 -0.04 -0.29 25.19
CA ARG A 54 -1.19 0.59 25.39
C ARG A 54 -1.12 1.74 24.42
N TRP A 55 -2.13 1.82 23.57
CA TRP A 55 -2.23 2.80 22.51
C TRP A 55 -3.28 3.84 22.85
N ASP A 56 -2.95 5.10 22.57
CA ASP A 56 -3.85 6.23 22.68
C ASP A 56 -5.03 6.10 21.70
N PRO A 57 -6.08 6.93 21.84
CA PRO A 57 -7.11 7.02 20.81
C PRO A 57 -6.50 7.39 19.47
N ALA A 58 -6.77 6.57 18.45
CA ALA A 58 -6.30 6.82 17.11
C ALA A 58 -6.95 8.08 16.51
N ARG A 59 -6.31 8.61 15.47
CA ARG A 59 -6.86 9.68 14.64
C ARG A 59 -6.61 9.40 13.17
N ARG A 60 -7.51 9.90 12.33
CA ARG A 60 -7.36 9.79 10.89
C ARG A 60 -6.14 10.57 10.41
N PHE A 61 -5.29 9.91 9.65
CA PHE A 61 -4.11 10.46 9.00
C PHE A 61 -4.38 10.73 7.50
N ALA A 62 -4.97 9.78 6.79
CA ALA A 62 -5.38 9.95 5.39
C ALA A 62 -6.84 9.54 5.19
N THR A 63 -7.51 10.20 4.27
CA THR A 63 -8.94 10.02 4.00
C THR A 63 -9.22 8.92 2.97
N ALA A 64 -10.46 8.43 2.93
CA ALA A 64 -10.95 7.52 1.89
C ALA A 64 -10.76 8.06 0.46
N ALA A 65 -10.86 9.38 0.29
CA ALA A 65 -10.63 10.03 -1.00
C ALA A 65 -9.16 9.96 -1.45
N GLU A 66 -8.21 9.90 -0.51
CA GLU A 66 -6.79 9.67 -0.81
C GLU A 66 -6.53 8.19 -1.15
N GLY A 67 -7.23 7.28 -0.46
CA GLY A 67 -7.34 5.85 -0.81
C GLY A 67 -6.08 5.01 -0.56
N TYR A 68 -5.22 5.44 0.37
CA TYR A 68 -4.01 4.70 0.73
C TYR A 68 -4.35 3.48 1.59
N PHE A 69 -3.86 2.33 1.16
CA PHE A 69 -4.09 1.03 1.80
C PHE A 69 -2.95 0.66 2.75
N ASP A 70 -1.71 0.94 2.35
CA ASP A 70 -0.53 0.45 3.07
C ASP A 70 0.62 1.45 2.96
N ASN A 71 1.56 1.37 3.90
CA ASN A 71 2.65 2.32 4.05
C ASN A 71 3.96 1.71 4.55
N ALA A 72 5.07 2.35 4.19
CA ALA A 72 6.39 2.12 4.77
C ALA A 72 6.95 3.46 5.22
N ILE A 73 7.51 3.52 6.43
CA ILE A 73 8.11 4.74 6.99
C ILE A 73 9.55 4.45 7.34
N TYR A 74 10.46 5.29 6.85
CA TYR A 74 11.88 5.09 7.03
C TYR A 74 12.63 6.41 7.09
N ARG A 75 13.76 6.39 7.78
CA ARG A 75 14.65 7.53 7.92
C ARG A 75 15.55 7.67 6.69
N THR A 76 15.84 8.91 6.31
CA THR A 76 16.79 9.29 5.27
C THR A 76 17.78 10.34 5.82
N PRO A 77 18.84 10.69 5.08
CA PRO A 77 19.72 11.80 5.47
C PRO A 77 19.00 13.16 5.56
N TYR A 78 17.83 13.31 4.94
CA TYR A 78 17.07 14.58 4.87
C TYR A 78 15.86 14.62 5.81
N GLY A 79 15.65 13.58 6.63
CA GLY A 79 14.51 13.46 7.52
C GLY A 79 13.84 12.09 7.40
N TRP A 80 12.54 12.10 7.18
CA TRP A 80 11.71 10.90 7.07
C TRP A 80 10.96 10.87 5.76
N GLU A 81 10.81 9.68 5.22
CA GLU A 81 9.97 9.42 4.07
C GLU A 81 8.91 8.38 4.43
N MET A 82 7.72 8.57 3.86
CA MET A 82 6.61 7.62 3.90
C MET A 82 6.30 7.21 2.47
N MET A 83 6.53 5.93 2.16
CA MET A 83 6.06 5.33 0.92
C MET A 83 4.64 4.81 1.12
N LEU A 84 3.75 5.11 0.18
CA LEU A 84 2.34 4.79 0.24
C LEU A 84 1.93 3.98 -0.98
N ALA A 85 1.09 2.98 -0.77
CA ALA A 85 0.41 2.23 -1.82
C ALA A 85 -1.10 2.48 -1.74
N ARG A 86 -1.75 2.57 -2.90
CA ARG A 86 -3.21 2.47 -2.97
C ARG A 86 -3.57 1.00 -3.12
N GLY A 87 -4.64 0.54 -2.48
CA GLY A 87 -5.00 -0.88 -2.48
C GLY A 87 -5.25 -1.37 -3.90
N THR A 88 -4.79 -2.58 -4.20
CA THR A 88 -4.69 -3.08 -5.58
C THR A 88 -6.06 -3.36 -6.19
N ASN A 89 -6.15 -3.33 -7.52
CA ASN A 89 -7.36 -3.69 -8.25
C ASN A 89 -7.46 -5.22 -8.41
N LEU A 90 -7.66 -5.93 -7.30
CA LEU A 90 -7.70 -7.41 -7.26
C LEU A 90 -8.66 -7.99 -8.31
N HIS A 91 -9.86 -7.41 -8.41
CA HIS A 91 -10.92 -7.94 -9.26
C HIS A 91 -10.96 -7.36 -10.68
N GLY A 92 -10.18 -6.33 -10.97
CA GLY A 92 -10.21 -5.67 -12.28
C GLY A 92 -11.46 -4.82 -12.51
N THR A 93 -11.97 -4.21 -11.44
CA THR A 93 -13.05 -3.23 -11.50
C THR A 93 -12.65 -2.08 -12.43
N VAL A 94 -13.60 -1.58 -13.23
CA VAL A 94 -13.41 -0.42 -14.10
C VAL A 94 -14.64 0.49 -13.97
N PRO A 95 -14.47 1.79 -13.66
CA PRO A 95 -13.20 2.48 -13.36
C PRO A 95 -12.63 2.06 -12.00
N TYR A 96 -11.33 2.30 -11.79
CA TYR A 96 -10.65 2.11 -10.51
C TYR A 96 -9.61 3.23 -10.30
N PRO A 97 -9.32 3.66 -9.05
CA PRO A 97 -8.33 4.70 -8.81
C PRO A 97 -6.95 4.31 -9.34
N GLY A 98 -6.20 5.30 -9.84
CA GLY A 98 -4.84 5.08 -10.34
C GLY A 98 -3.95 4.42 -9.29
N GLN A 99 -3.20 3.40 -9.71
CA GLN A 99 -2.47 2.45 -8.87
C GLN A 99 -0.95 2.65 -8.95
N GLY A 100 -0.22 2.48 -7.85
CA GLY A 100 1.20 2.81 -7.83
C GLY A 100 1.82 2.93 -6.45
N LEU A 101 2.95 3.63 -6.40
CA LEU A 101 3.61 4.05 -5.17
C LEU A 101 3.73 5.57 -5.15
N TRP A 102 3.53 6.14 -3.97
CA TRP A 102 3.72 7.55 -3.68
C TRP A 102 4.71 7.72 -2.55
N ILE A 103 5.41 8.86 -2.54
CA ILE A 103 6.30 9.25 -1.46
C ILE A 103 5.85 10.58 -0.87
N MET A 104 5.90 10.66 0.44
CA MET A 104 5.76 11.89 1.21
C MET A 104 6.98 12.07 2.11
N ARG A 105 7.33 13.33 2.41
CA ARG A 105 8.53 13.68 3.17
C ARG A 105 8.19 14.54 4.38
N ALA A 106 8.87 14.33 5.49
CA ALA A 106 8.71 15.12 6.72
C ALA A 106 10.03 15.21 7.51
N ALA A 107 10.17 16.19 8.38
CA ALA A 107 11.34 16.33 9.25
C ALA A 107 11.39 15.24 10.35
N THR A 108 10.22 14.80 10.80
CA THR A 108 10.01 13.76 11.82
C THR A 108 8.91 12.81 11.32
N PRO A 109 8.74 11.60 11.90
CA PRO A 109 7.66 10.71 11.51
C PRO A 109 6.35 11.22 12.14
N SER A 110 5.89 12.38 11.69
CA SER A 110 4.82 13.16 12.32
C SER A 110 3.48 12.45 12.24
N PRO A 111 2.66 12.48 13.31
CA PRO A 111 1.29 11.97 13.26
C PRO A 111 0.32 12.96 12.59
N ASP A 112 0.78 14.16 12.26
CA ASP A 112 -0.01 15.18 11.58
C ASP A 112 0.24 15.11 10.08
N ARG A 113 -0.81 14.83 9.32
CA ARG A 113 -0.82 14.76 7.85
C ARG A 113 -0.30 16.04 7.19
N ALA A 114 -0.51 17.20 7.80
CA ALA A 114 -0.07 18.50 7.28
C ALA A 114 1.44 18.72 7.40
N ALA A 115 2.12 18.00 8.30
CA ALA A 115 3.57 18.06 8.45
C ALA A 115 4.32 17.30 7.36
N TRP A 116 3.61 16.51 6.54
CA TRP A 116 4.17 15.77 5.43
C TRP A 116 3.94 16.52 4.11
N SER A 117 4.94 16.46 3.22
CA SER A 117 4.85 17.01 1.87
C SER A 117 3.66 16.44 1.09
N PRO A 118 3.17 17.12 0.04
CA PRO A 118 2.25 16.50 -0.91
C PRO A 118 2.81 15.17 -1.45
N PRO A 119 1.95 14.16 -1.69
CA PRO A 119 2.38 12.86 -2.19
C PRO A 119 2.86 12.94 -3.64
N GLU A 120 4.09 12.49 -3.88
CA GLU A 120 4.73 12.41 -5.19
C GLU A 120 4.64 10.97 -5.72
N ARG A 121 4.10 10.77 -6.92
CA ARG A 121 3.99 9.42 -7.50
C ARG A 121 5.33 8.99 -8.09
N VAL A 122 5.90 7.91 -7.56
CA VAL A 122 7.21 7.36 -7.99
C VAL A 122 7.08 6.06 -8.77
N LEU A 123 5.91 5.43 -8.74
CA LEU A 123 5.57 4.30 -9.60
C LEU A 123 4.15 4.49 -10.14
N ASP A 124 4.01 4.42 -11.47
CA ASP A 124 2.72 4.34 -12.16
C ASP A 124 2.57 2.96 -12.79
N THR A 125 1.69 2.12 -12.23
CA THR A 125 1.47 0.76 -12.76
C THR A 125 0.67 0.71 -14.06
N ALA A 126 0.09 1.83 -14.49
CA ALA A 126 -0.56 1.95 -15.80
C ALA A 126 0.41 2.47 -16.89
N ALA A 127 1.63 2.88 -16.51
CA ALA A 127 2.60 3.39 -17.48
C ALA A 127 3.03 2.29 -18.47
N PRO A 128 3.25 2.64 -19.75
CA PRO A 128 3.81 1.72 -20.73
C PRO A 128 5.12 1.08 -20.24
N GLY A 129 5.29 -0.21 -20.50
CA GLY A 129 6.48 -0.96 -20.08
C GLY A 129 6.42 -1.50 -18.65
N THR A 130 5.38 -1.18 -17.88
CA THR A 130 5.14 -1.81 -16.57
C THR A 130 5.04 -3.33 -16.72
N PRO A 131 5.83 -4.12 -15.97
CA PRO A 131 5.70 -5.57 -15.96
C PRO A 131 4.29 -6.04 -15.59
N SER A 132 3.79 -7.04 -16.32
CA SER A 132 2.41 -7.54 -16.15
C SER A 132 2.05 -8.01 -14.73
N TRP A 133 3.03 -8.39 -13.91
CA TRP A 133 2.80 -8.79 -12.52
C TRP A 133 2.47 -7.62 -11.57
N LEU A 134 2.68 -6.37 -12.01
CA LEU A 134 2.30 -5.13 -11.34
C LEU A 134 1.04 -4.49 -11.92
N GLY A 135 0.51 -5.04 -13.02
CA GLY A 135 -0.42 -4.35 -13.92
C GLY A 135 -1.77 -3.96 -13.32
N ARG A 136 -2.04 -4.32 -12.06
CA ARG A 136 -3.24 -3.92 -11.30
C ARG A 136 -2.93 -3.29 -9.96
N GLY A 137 -1.73 -2.77 -9.80
CA GLY A 137 -1.29 -2.13 -8.58
C GLY A 137 -0.39 -3.00 -7.73
N VAL A 138 0.05 -2.37 -6.65
CA VAL A 138 1.00 -2.92 -5.68
C VAL A 138 0.55 -2.60 -4.27
N CYS A 139 0.95 -3.43 -3.32
CA CYS A 139 0.78 -3.23 -1.87
C CYS A 139 2.00 -3.80 -1.14
N GLY A 140 2.05 -3.67 0.19
CA GLY A 140 3.13 -4.24 1.00
C GLY A 140 4.49 -3.59 0.78
N PRO A 141 4.64 -2.25 0.59
CA PRO A 141 5.96 -1.70 0.36
C PRO A 141 6.86 -1.91 1.58
N SER A 142 8.07 -2.38 1.35
CA SER A 142 9.17 -2.34 2.31
C SER A 142 10.42 -1.79 1.62
N VAL A 143 11.09 -0.83 2.25
CA VAL A 143 12.02 0.06 1.55
C VAL A 143 13.42 -0.03 2.13
N VAL A 144 14.39 -0.17 1.23
CA VAL A 144 15.82 0.03 1.52
C VAL A 144 16.25 1.34 0.84
N PRO A 145 16.45 2.43 1.61
CA PRO A 145 16.95 3.69 1.06
C PRO A 145 18.41 3.53 0.63
N LEU A 146 18.75 4.09 -0.54
CA LEU A 146 20.09 4.08 -1.10
C LEU A 146 20.62 5.53 -1.28
N PRO A 147 21.93 5.70 -1.47
CA PRO A 147 22.50 7.00 -1.82
C PRO A 147 21.89 7.61 -3.08
N GLY A 148 21.90 8.95 -3.16
CA GLY A 148 21.40 9.68 -4.33
C GLY A 148 19.88 9.67 -4.49
N GLY A 149 19.14 9.44 -3.41
CA GLY A 149 17.67 9.42 -3.41
C GLY A 149 17.06 8.15 -3.99
N ARG A 150 17.86 7.15 -4.38
CA ARG A 150 17.35 5.87 -4.89
C ARG A 150 16.78 5.01 -3.78
N ARG A 151 15.85 4.12 -4.12
CA ARG A 151 15.22 3.18 -3.18
C ARG A 151 15.05 1.82 -3.85
N ILE A 152 15.37 0.75 -3.13
CA ILE A 152 14.90 -0.60 -3.49
C ILE A 152 13.62 -0.83 -2.70
N VAL A 153 12.55 -1.18 -3.39
CA VAL A 153 11.24 -1.45 -2.79
C VAL A 153 10.91 -2.91 -3.01
N PHE A 154 10.76 -3.64 -1.91
CA PHE A 154 10.11 -4.95 -1.89
C PHE A 154 8.61 -4.72 -1.82
N LEU A 155 7.84 -5.40 -2.66
CA LEU A 155 6.40 -5.22 -2.72
C LEU A 155 5.70 -6.45 -3.28
N THR A 156 4.38 -6.50 -3.09
CA THR A 156 3.49 -7.46 -3.75
C THR A 156 2.75 -6.75 -4.89
N GLY A 157 2.79 -7.33 -6.07
CA GLY A 157 2.08 -6.87 -7.27
C GLY A 157 0.87 -7.73 -7.59
N THR A 158 -0.17 -7.09 -8.12
CA THR A 158 -1.34 -7.77 -8.67
C THR A 158 -1.22 -7.87 -10.19
N HIS A 159 -1.31 -9.10 -10.70
CA HIS A 159 -1.10 -9.39 -12.11
C HIS A 159 -2.23 -8.83 -13.00
N ALA A 160 -1.88 -8.40 -14.22
CA ALA A 160 -2.79 -7.77 -15.18
C ALA A 160 -4.03 -8.60 -15.57
N THR A 161 -3.94 -9.93 -15.48
CA THR A 161 -5.03 -10.85 -15.81
C THR A 161 -5.96 -11.05 -14.60
N ALA A 162 -7.22 -10.60 -14.74
CA ALA A 162 -8.27 -10.69 -13.71
C ALA A 162 -8.69 -12.10 -13.38
N SER A 163 -8.81 -12.93 -14.40
CA SER A 163 -9.66 -14.11 -14.32
C SER A 163 -8.87 -15.35 -14.68
N TRP A 164 -9.08 -16.39 -13.87
CA TRP A 164 -8.50 -17.70 -14.14
C TRP A 164 -8.80 -18.21 -15.56
N PRO A 165 -10.02 -18.05 -16.14
CA PRO A 165 -10.28 -18.46 -17.52
C PRO A 165 -9.36 -17.78 -18.54
N ALA A 166 -9.10 -16.48 -18.39
CA ALA A 166 -8.19 -15.75 -19.26
C ALA A 166 -6.74 -16.23 -19.10
N ALA A 167 -6.31 -16.48 -17.86
CA ALA A 167 -4.98 -17.00 -17.56
C ALA A 167 -4.78 -18.44 -18.09
N ALA A 168 -5.79 -19.30 -17.92
CA ALA A 168 -5.83 -20.67 -18.41
C ALA A 168 -5.75 -20.71 -19.94
N ARG A 169 -6.58 -19.91 -20.64
CA ARG A 169 -6.55 -19.79 -22.11
C ARG A 169 -5.17 -19.38 -22.61
N ARG A 170 -4.56 -18.35 -22.00
CA ARG A 170 -3.22 -17.88 -22.37
C ARG A 170 -2.18 -18.98 -22.22
N ARG A 171 -2.20 -19.71 -21.10
CA ARG A 171 -1.22 -20.80 -20.86
C ARG A 171 -1.44 -21.98 -21.79
N TRP A 172 -2.69 -22.33 -22.09
CA TRP A 172 -3.04 -23.39 -23.01
C TRP A 172 -2.53 -23.10 -24.44
N VAL A 173 -2.74 -21.87 -24.95
CA VAL A 173 -2.21 -21.42 -26.25
C VAL A 173 -0.67 -21.50 -26.33
N HIS A 174 0.01 -21.39 -25.20
CA HIS A 174 1.47 -21.49 -25.12
C HIS A 174 1.97 -22.87 -24.63
N ALA A 175 1.13 -23.90 -24.66
CA ALA A 175 1.45 -25.27 -24.21
C ALA A 175 2.06 -25.33 -22.80
N ARG A 176 1.66 -24.42 -21.91
CA ARG A 176 2.09 -24.36 -20.50
C ARG A 176 1.04 -25.01 -19.60
N ARG A 177 1.47 -25.54 -18.45
CA ARG A 177 0.57 -26.04 -17.40
C ARG A 177 -0.43 -24.96 -16.98
N LEU A 178 -1.70 -25.34 -16.87
CA LEU A 178 -2.77 -24.46 -16.42
C LEU A 178 -2.43 -23.85 -15.05
N PRO A 179 -2.83 -22.59 -14.80
CA PRO A 179 -2.64 -21.98 -13.49
C PRO A 179 -3.58 -22.62 -12.47
N VAL A 180 -3.24 -22.51 -11.19
CA VAL A 180 -4.16 -22.86 -10.09
C VAL A 180 -5.38 -21.94 -10.17
N PRO A 181 -6.62 -22.46 -10.02
CA PRO A 181 -7.82 -21.64 -9.87
C PRO A 181 -7.68 -20.63 -8.74
N ALA A 182 -7.76 -19.35 -9.09
CA ALA A 182 -7.64 -18.24 -8.15
C ALA A 182 -8.46 -17.04 -8.65
N PRO A 183 -9.03 -16.24 -7.74
CA PRO A 183 -9.76 -15.01 -8.10
C PRO A 183 -8.85 -13.91 -8.65
N TYR A 184 -7.55 -13.98 -8.33
CA TYR A 184 -6.50 -13.07 -8.78
C TYR A 184 -5.13 -13.73 -8.57
N PHE A 185 -4.09 -13.16 -9.19
CA PHE A 185 -2.72 -13.67 -9.07
C PHE A 185 -1.81 -12.58 -8.50
N LEU A 186 -1.15 -12.90 -7.39
CA LEU A 186 -0.19 -12.04 -6.72
C LEU A 186 1.24 -12.57 -6.96
N ALA A 187 2.21 -11.66 -6.98
CA ALA A 187 3.62 -11.99 -6.97
C ALA A 187 4.39 -10.98 -6.13
N THR A 188 5.39 -11.43 -5.39
CA THR A 188 6.30 -10.55 -4.65
C THR A 188 7.58 -10.36 -5.45
N GLY A 189 8.11 -9.14 -5.46
CA GLY A 189 9.34 -8.82 -6.15
C GLY A 189 9.94 -7.51 -5.67
N THR A 190 10.96 -7.05 -6.38
CA THR A 190 11.62 -5.78 -6.11
C THR A 190 11.52 -4.84 -7.30
N VAL A 191 11.42 -3.55 -7.01
CA VAL A 191 11.56 -2.48 -7.98
C VAL A 191 12.55 -1.45 -7.45
N THR A 192 13.20 -0.71 -8.35
CA THR A 192 13.99 0.47 -7.99
C THR A 192 13.22 1.72 -8.38
N VAL A 193 13.09 2.66 -7.45
CA VAL A 193 12.49 3.97 -7.68
C VAL A 193 13.44 5.08 -7.23
N THR A 194 13.24 6.30 -7.72
CA THR A 194 14.02 7.50 -7.40
C THR A 194 13.09 8.61 -6.91
#